data_AF-A0A0V0IGD3-F1
#
_entry.id   AF-A0A0V0IGD3-F1
#
_cell.length_a   1.000
_cell.length_b   1.000
_cell.length_c   1.000
_cell.angle_alpha   90.00
_cell.angle_beta   90.00
_cell.angle_gamma   90.00
#
_symmetry.space_group_name_H-M   'P 1'
#
loop_
_entity.id
_entity.type
_entity.pdbx_description
1 polymer ?
#
loop_
_entity_poly.entity_id
_entity_poly.type
_entity_poly.pdbx_seq_one_letter_code
_entity_poly.pdbx_strand_id
1 'polypeptide(L)'
;MKNIVCFSVFDIFTLFEVLHQLKNNLRSQKDEHIRMLIIDSISSLIAPILGGGAHGHALMLSAGFLLKRLAHEHDISILVTNHMVAGERGTSKPALGESWRSIPHVRLLLSKDHISKISSISVLRHPHMATGDRVEFELQ
;
A
#
# COMPACT_ATOMS: atom_id res chain seq x y z
N MET A 1 -17.65 11.33 12.35
CA MET A 1 -16.87 10.35 11.56
C MET A 1 -17.61 9.01 11.51
N LYS A 2 -18.77 8.92 10.82
CA LYS A 2 -19.58 7.69 10.78
C LYS A 2 -19.30 6.79 9.55
N ASN A 3 -18.49 7.26 8.60
CA ASN A 3 -18.24 6.59 7.30
C ASN A 3 -16.79 6.09 7.17
N ILE A 4 -16.06 6.02 8.27
CA ILE A 4 -14.69 5.50 8.33
C ILE A 4 -14.68 4.43 9.40
N VAL A 5 -14.25 3.22 9.03
CA VAL A 5 -14.07 2.11 9.94
C VAL A 5 -12.58 1.79 9.99
N CYS A 6 -12.03 1.73 11.21
CA CYS A 6 -10.62 1.46 11.44
C CYS A 6 -10.46 0.10 12.12
N PHE A 7 -9.51 -0.69 11.63
CA PHE A 7 -9.12 -1.97 12.21
C PHE A 7 -7.64 -1.95 12.54
N SER A 8 -7.28 -2.38 13.74
CA SER A 8 -5.89 -2.61 14.11
C SER A 8 -5.49 -4.03 13.70
N VAL A 9 -4.52 -4.14 12.79
CA VAL A 9 -4.03 -5.41 12.25
C VAL A 9 -2.53 -5.48 12.52
N PHE A 10 -2.07 -6.61 13.07
CA PHE A 10 -0.68 -6.75 13.55
C PHE A 10 0.12 -7.86 12.84
N ASP A 11 -0.54 -8.66 12.01
CA ASP A 11 0.08 -9.72 11.22
C ASP A 11 -0.63 -9.91 9.89
N ILE A 12 0.01 -10.62 8.95
CA ILE A 12 -0.53 -10.81 7.61
C ILE A 12 -1.77 -11.73 7.57
N PHE A 13 -1.93 -12.66 8.52
CA PHE A 13 -3.06 -13.58 8.54
C PHE A 13 -4.33 -12.85 8.96
N THR A 14 -4.24 -12.01 10.00
CA THR A 14 -5.31 -11.09 10.39
C THR A 14 -5.68 -10.16 9.24
N LEU A 15 -4.70 -9.67 8.45
CA LEU A 15 -5.00 -8.91 7.23
C LEU A 15 -5.82 -9.73 6.22
N PHE A 16 -5.43 -10.98 5.96
CA PHE A 16 -6.19 -11.86 5.06
C PHE A 16 -7.62 -12.06 5.54
N GLU A 17 -7.84 -12.31 6.83
CA GLU A 17 -9.18 -12.46 7.40
C GLU A 17 -10.04 -11.22 7.16
N VAL A 18 -9.51 -10.03 7.47
CA VAL A 18 -10.21 -8.76 7.25
C VAL A 18 -10.53 -8.55 5.75
N LEU A 19 -9.58 -8.82 4.85
CA LEU A 19 -9.81 -8.69 3.40
C LEU A 19 -10.84 -9.69 2.87
N HIS A 20 -10.88 -10.92 3.43
CA HIS A 20 -11.88 -11.92 3.06
C HIS A 20 -13.28 -11.56 3.58
N GLN A 21 -13.38 -11.05 4.80
CA GLN A 21 -14.64 -10.53 5.34
C GLN A 21 -15.14 -9.34 4.51
N LEU A 22 -14.25 -8.39 4.20
CA LEU A 22 -14.56 -7.27 3.32
C LEU A 22 -15.09 -7.75 1.97
N LYS A 23 -14.41 -8.71 1.33
CA LYS A 23 -14.85 -9.31 0.07
C LYS A 23 -16.26 -9.89 0.16
N ASN A 24 -16.58 -10.58 1.25
CA ASN A 24 -17.89 -11.19 1.45
C ASN A 24 -18.99 -10.14 1.69
N ASN A 25 -18.68 -9.08 2.45
CA ASN A 25 -19.60 -7.97 2.71
C ASN A 25 -19.89 -7.18 1.43
N LEU A 26 -18.88 -6.92 0.60
CA LEU A 26 -19.05 -6.24 -0.70
C LEU A 26 -19.91 -7.04 -1.70
N ARG A 27 -20.03 -8.36 -1.52
CA ARG A 27 -20.92 -9.20 -2.33
C ARG A 27 -22.36 -9.18 -1.84
N SER A 28 -22.59 -8.93 -0.55
CA SER A 28 -23.91 -9.01 0.09
C SER A 28 -24.60 -7.66 0.25
N GLN A 29 -23.86 -6.56 0.37
CA GLN A 29 -24.42 -5.23 0.57
C GLN A 29 -24.95 -4.62 -0.75
N LYS A 30 -26.24 -4.31 -0.77
CA LYS A 30 -26.89 -3.57 -1.88
C LYS A 30 -26.88 -2.06 -1.71
N ASP A 31 -26.66 -1.53 -0.49
CA ASP A 31 -26.89 -0.11 -0.16
C ASP A 31 -25.70 0.63 0.49
N GLU A 32 -24.63 -0.06 0.92
CA GLU A 32 -23.42 0.58 1.47
C GLU A 32 -22.24 0.41 0.50
N HIS A 33 -21.75 1.53 -0.04
CA HIS A 33 -20.66 1.52 -1.02
C HIS A 33 -19.35 1.98 -0.38
N ILE A 34 -18.44 1.03 -0.16
CA ILE A 34 -17.06 1.34 0.22
C ILE A 34 -16.35 1.93 -1.01
N ARG A 35 -15.69 3.08 -0.86
CA ARG A 35 -15.00 3.77 -1.97
C ARG A 35 -13.48 3.64 -1.90
N MET A 36 -12.95 3.41 -0.70
CA MET A 36 -11.51 3.37 -0.47
C MET A 36 -11.14 2.40 0.64
N LEU A 37 -10.01 1.72 0.47
CA LEU A 37 -9.32 0.95 1.50
C LEU A 37 -7.90 1.52 1.67
N ILE A 38 -7.53 1.83 2.92
CA ILE A 38 -6.19 2.32 3.27
C ILE A 38 -5.51 1.28 4.16
N ILE A 39 -4.28 0.89 3.81
CA ILE A 39 -3.44 0.00 4.63
C ILE A 39 -2.17 0.74 5.01
N ASP A 40 -2.06 1.09 6.29
CA ASP A 40 -0.93 1.83 6.85
C ASP A 40 -0.26 1.04 8.00
N SER A 41 0.89 0.39 7.84
CA SER A 41 1.63 0.15 6.58
C SER A 41 1.62 -1.35 6.22
N ILE A 42 1.50 -1.66 4.92
CA ILE A 42 1.54 -3.04 4.46
C ILE A 42 2.92 -3.68 4.70
N SER A 43 3.98 -2.87 4.67
CA SER A 43 5.34 -3.33 4.93
C SER A 43 5.58 -3.80 6.36
N SER A 44 4.92 -3.22 7.36
CA SER A 44 5.04 -3.65 8.76
C SER A 44 4.48 -5.06 8.96
N LEU A 45 3.41 -5.39 8.25
CA LEU A 45 2.76 -6.72 8.31
C LEU A 45 3.57 -7.78 7.57
N ILE A 46 4.29 -7.39 6.52
CA ILE A 46 5.06 -8.29 5.67
C ILE A 46 6.49 -8.48 6.20
N ALA A 47 7.11 -7.48 6.83
CA ALA A 47 8.51 -7.56 7.28
C ALA A 47 8.84 -8.82 8.12
N PRO A 48 7.99 -9.25 9.09
CA PRO A 48 8.27 -10.45 9.88
C PRO A 48 8.28 -11.76 9.07
N ILE A 49 7.54 -11.83 7.95
CA ILE A 49 7.41 -13.04 7.14
C ILE A 49 8.45 -13.12 6.01
N LEU A 50 9.06 -11.99 5.60
CA LEU A 50 10.07 -11.98 4.53
C LEU A 50 11.34 -12.76 4.90
N GLY A 51 11.62 -12.94 6.19
CA GLY A 51 12.69 -13.83 6.66
C GLY A 51 12.45 -15.32 6.34
N GLY A 52 11.21 -15.70 6.01
CA GLY A 52 10.83 -17.07 5.65
C GLY A 52 11.14 -17.49 4.21
N GLY A 53 11.95 -16.71 3.48
CA GLY A 53 12.34 -17.01 2.10
C GLY A 53 11.15 -17.00 1.12
N ALA A 54 11.09 -17.99 0.23
CA ALA A 54 10.08 -18.07 -0.84
C ALA A 54 8.63 -18.03 -0.32
N HIS A 55 8.37 -18.62 0.86
CA HIS A 55 7.04 -18.64 1.45
C HIS A 55 6.55 -17.25 1.84
N GLY A 56 7.41 -16.44 2.46
CA GLY A 56 7.11 -15.05 2.82
C GLY A 56 6.78 -14.19 1.59
N HIS A 57 7.57 -14.35 0.53
CA HIS A 57 7.30 -13.66 -0.75
C HIS A 57 5.98 -14.12 -1.38
N ALA A 58 5.63 -15.41 -1.31
CA ALA A 58 4.37 -15.92 -1.83
C ALA A 58 3.15 -15.36 -1.08
N LEU A 59 3.23 -15.26 0.26
CA LEU A 59 2.19 -14.62 1.08
C LEU A 59 2.04 -13.13 0.74
N MET A 60 3.16 -12.41 0.64
CA MET A 60 3.16 -11.01 0.19
C MET A 60 2.47 -10.85 -1.17
N LEU A 61 2.87 -11.65 -2.18
CA LEU A 61 2.25 -11.58 -3.51
C LEU A 61 0.76 -11.93 -3.45
N SER A 62 0.37 -12.91 -2.65
CA SER A 62 -1.03 -13.31 -2.46
C SER A 62 -1.88 -12.17 -1.90
N ALA A 63 -1.36 -11.44 -0.90
CA ALA A 63 -2.02 -10.24 -0.38
C ALA A 63 -2.14 -9.16 -1.46
N GLY A 64 -1.05 -8.91 -2.21
CA GLY A 64 -1.04 -7.96 -3.32
C GLY A 64 -2.06 -8.27 -4.41
N PHE A 65 -2.19 -9.53 -4.81
CA PHE A 65 -3.18 -9.97 -5.80
C PHE A 65 -4.61 -9.91 -5.27
N LEU A 66 -4.83 -10.22 -3.98
CA LEU A 66 -6.14 -10.08 -3.35
C LEU A 66 -6.59 -8.62 -3.37
N LEU A 67 -5.70 -7.68 -3.04
CA LEU A 67 -5.97 -6.25 -3.12
C LEU A 67 -6.30 -5.82 -4.55
N LYS A 68 -5.48 -6.19 -5.55
CA LYS A 68 -5.78 -5.89 -6.97
C LYS A 68 -7.17 -6.38 -7.37
N ARG A 69 -7.50 -7.61 -6.98
CA ARG A 69 -8.78 -8.22 -7.33
C ARG A 69 -9.93 -7.49 -6.66
N LEU A 70 -9.80 -7.10 -5.39
CA LEU A 70 -10.80 -6.28 -4.70
C LEU A 70 -11.01 -4.92 -5.39
N ALA A 71 -9.93 -4.24 -5.76
CA ALA A 71 -10.01 -2.96 -6.46
C ALA A 71 -10.76 -3.09 -7.79
N HIS A 72 -10.45 -4.13 -8.57
CA HIS A 72 -11.04 -4.37 -9.88
C HIS A 72 -12.50 -4.88 -9.81
N GLU A 73 -12.80 -5.86 -8.94
CA GLU A 73 -14.12 -6.49 -8.86
C GLU A 73 -15.18 -5.56 -8.25
N HIS A 74 -14.78 -4.60 -7.41
CA HIS A 74 -15.71 -3.77 -6.62
C HIS A 74 -15.54 -2.26 -6.82
N ASP A 75 -14.71 -1.82 -7.79
CA ASP A 75 -14.44 -0.40 -8.07
C ASP A 75 -14.01 0.41 -6.83
N ILE A 76 -13.09 -0.16 -6.05
CA ILE A 76 -12.57 0.42 -4.81
C ILE A 76 -11.15 0.92 -5.04
N SER A 77 -10.87 2.15 -4.60
CA SER A 77 -9.50 2.67 -4.57
C SER A 77 -8.71 2.08 -3.40
N ILE A 78 -7.54 1.51 -3.65
CA ILE A 78 -6.69 0.94 -2.59
C ILE A 78 -5.41 1.75 -2.48
N LEU A 79 -5.17 2.31 -1.30
CA LEU A 79 -3.95 3.00 -0.93
C LEU A 79 -3.19 2.14 0.09
N VAL A 80 -1.90 1.92 -0.18
CA VAL A 80 -1.01 1.24 0.76
C VAL A 80 0.21 2.12 1.01
N THR A 81 0.65 2.19 2.27
CA THR A 81 1.92 2.83 2.62
C THR A 81 3.01 1.76 2.77
N ASN A 82 4.22 2.12 2.38
CA ASN A 82 5.38 1.24 2.42
C ASN A 82 6.56 2.03 3.00
N HIS A 83 7.31 1.39 3.89
CA HIS A 83 8.52 1.98 4.44
C HIS A 83 9.65 2.02 3.39
N MET A 84 10.61 2.92 3.64
CA MET A 84 11.88 2.97 2.95
C MET A 84 12.95 2.30 3.83
N VAL A 85 13.87 1.56 3.21
CA VAL A 85 14.99 0.89 3.87
C VAL A 85 16.30 1.29 3.20
N ALA A 86 17.42 1.07 3.90
CA ALA A 86 18.74 1.27 3.32
C ALA A 86 18.95 0.36 2.09
N GLY A 87 19.34 0.99 0.99
CA GLY A 87 19.75 0.36 -0.25
C GLY A 87 21.27 0.21 -0.33
N GLU A 88 21.75 -0.13 -1.53
CA GLU A 88 23.18 -0.19 -1.80
C GLU A 88 23.77 1.22 -1.94
N ARG A 89 25.05 1.37 -1.59
CA ARG A 89 25.81 2.61 -1.78
C ARG A 89 25.15 3.86 -1.17
N GLY A 90 24.46 3.72 -0.03
CA GLY A 90 23.82 4.83 0.67
C GLY A 90 22.50 5.32 0.04
N THR A 91 21.99 4.62 -0.97
CA THR A 91 20.66 4.91 -1.53
C THR A 91 19.56 4.42 -0.58
N SER A 92 18.34 4.93 -0.73
CA SER A 92 17.15 4.38 -0.07
C SER A 92 16.28 3.65 -1.09
N LYS A 93 15.70 2.53 -0.69
CA LYS A 93 14.82 1.71 -1.53
C LYS A 93 13.53 1.33 -0.80
N PRO A 94 12.43 1.04 -1.51
CA PRO A 94 11.20 0.55 -0.87
C PRO A 94 11.42 -0.79 -0.16
N ALA A 95 10.83 -0.99 1.02
CA ALA A 95 11.08 -2.16 1.88
C ALA A 95 10.69 -3.50 1.22
N LEU A 96 9.58 -3.53 0.47
CA LEU A 96 9.03 -4.74 -0.13
C LEU A 96 9.74 -5.22 -1.41
N GLY A 97 10.73 -4.47 -1.89
CA GLY A 97 11.60 -4.89 -3.00
C GLY A 97 10.90 -5.15 -4.35
N GLU A 98 11.60 -5.88 -5.21
CA GLU A 98 11.22 -6.09 -6.62
C GLU A 98 9.97 -6.95 -6.80
N SER A 99 9.76 -7.96 -5.95
CA SER A 99 8.57 -8.81 -6.02
C SER A 99 7.27 -8.02 -5.84
N TRP A 100 7.26 -6.99 -4.99
CA TRP A 100 6.10 -6.12 -4.78
C TRP A 100 5.94 -5.04 -5.87
N ARG A 101 7.02 -4.73 -6.61
CA ARG A 101 7.09 -3.58 -7.51
C ARG A 101 6.00 -3.54 -8.58
N SER A 102 5.56 -4.70 -9.05
CA SER A 102 4.54 -4.88 -10.10
C SER A 102 3.10 -4.87 -9.55
N ILE A 103 2.92 -4.90 -8.23
CA ILE A 103 1.61 -4.94 -7.59
C ILE A 103 0.90 -3.57 -7.72
N PRO A 104 1.40 -2.45 -7.16
CA PRO A 104 0.69 -1.18 -7.29
C PRO A 104 0.71 -0.65 -8.73
N HIS A 105 -0.45 -0.17 -9.20
CA HIS A 105 -0.57 0.50 -10.51
C HIS A 105 0.18 1.84 -10.52
N VAL A 106 0.05 2.59 -9.42
CA VAL A 106 0.65 3.90 -9.20
C VAL A 106 1.61 3.81 -8.02
N ARG A 107 2.79 4.41 -8.14
CA ARG A 107 3.78 4.49 -7.07
C ARG A 107 4.21 5.94 -6.91
N LEU A 108 4.06 6.45 -5.70
CA LEU A 108 4.45 7.79 -5.30
C LEU A 108 5.51 7.69 -4.21
N LEU A 109 6.50 8.58 -4.26
CA LEU A 109 7.51 8.73 -3.21
C LEU A 109 7.22 10.02 -2.46
N LEU A 110 7.01 9.90 -1.15
CA LEU A 110 6.98 11.05 -0.25
C LEU A 110 8.39 11.33 0.25
N SER A 111 8.78 12.60 0.29
CA SER A 111 10.05 13.05 0.83
C SER A 111 9.84 14.35 1.59
N LYS A 112 10.55 14.53 2.71
CA LYS A 112 10.50 15.72 3.53
C LYS A 112 11.89 16.29 3.65
N ASP A 113 12.06 17.55 3.26
CA ASP A 113 13.28 18.28 3.57
C ASP A 113 13.18 18.84 4.98
N HIS A 114 14.09 18.41 5.85
CA HIS A 114 14.10 18.82 7.25
C HIS A 114 14.55 20.27 7.44
N ILE A 115 15.26 20.85 6.48
CA ILE A 115 15.75 22.23 6.54
C ILE A 115 14.62 23.19 6.17
N SER A 116 14.04 23.02 4.97
CA SER A 116 12.96 23.88 4.49
C SER A 116 11.59 23.56 5.09
N LYS A 117 11.43 22.40 5.77
CA LYS A 117 10.15 21.82 6.22
C LYS A 117 9.16 21.52 5.09
N ILE A 118 9.58 21.67 3.84
CA ILE A 118 8.78 21.39 2.67
C ILE A 118 8.71 19.88 2.46
N SER A 119 7.49 19.39 2.27
CA SER A 119 7.23 18.01 1.86
C SER A 119 7.02 17.97 0.36
N SER A 120 7.33 16.82 -0.23
CA SER A 120 7.22 16.63 -1.67
C SER A 120 6.70 15.24 -1.98
N ILE A 121 5.93 15.14 -3.06
CA ILE A 121 5.50 13.89 -3.65
C ILE A 121 6.05 13.84 -5.05
N SER A 122 6.75 12.76 -5.40
CA SER A 122 7.22 12.50 -6.77
C SER A 122 6.67 11.20 -7.33
N VAL A 123 6.36 11.17 -8.63
CA VAL A 123 5.87 9.98 -9.32
C VAL A 123 7.02 9.01 -9.61
N LEU A 124 6.95 7.80 -9.04
CA LEU A 124 7.87 6.69 -9.38
C LEU A 124 7.32 5.82 -10.52
N ARG A 125 6.00 5.73 -10.64
CA ARG A 125 5.29 5.03 -11.74
C ARG A 125 3.85 5.52 -11.79
N HIS A 126 3.39 5.87 -12.98
CA HIS A 126 1.98 6.15 -13.25
C HIS A 126 1.68 5.80 -14.72
N PRO A 127 0.47 5.32 -15.07
CA PRO A 127 0.13 5.04 -16.46
C PRO A 127 0.11 6.27 -17.39
N HIS A 128 -0.15 7.46 -16.83
CA HIS A 128 -0.38 8.70 -17.59
C HIS A 128 0.50 9.90 -17.19
N MET A 129 1.32 9.78 -16.13
CA MET A 129 2.17 10.89 -15.64
C MET A 129 3.63 10.51 -15.82
N ALA A 130 4.49 11.50 -16.03
CA ALA A 130 5.90 11.24 -16.24
C ALA A 130 6.59 10.86 -14.92
N THR A 131 7.50 9.89 -14.98
CA THR A 131 8.35 9.56 -13.84
C THR A 131 9.21 10.77 -13.48
N GLY A 132 9.21 11.14 -12.20
CA GLY A 132 9.93 12.31 -11.71
C GLY A 132 9.06 13.57 -11.57
N ASP A 133 7.83 13.59 -12.11
CA ASP A 133 6.88 14.67 -11.84
C ASP A 133 6.70 14.83 -10.34
N ARG A 134 6.91 16.06 -9.84
CA ARG A 134 6.99 16.36 -8.42
C ARG A 134 6.16 17.58 -8.06
N VAL A 135 5.49 17.50 -6.92
CA VAL A 135 4.78 18.63 -6.30
C VAL A 135 5.31 18.81 -4.89
N GLU A 136 5.45 20.07 -4.49
CA GLU A 136 5.88 20.47 -3.15
C GLU A 136 4.69 21.04 -2.39
N PHE A 137 4.64 20.76 -1.09
CA PHE A 137 3.54 21.16 -0.22
C PHE A 137 4.02 21.27 1.23
N GLU A 138 3.30 22.07 2.01
CA GLU A 138 3.47 22.18 3.45
C GLU A 138 2.36 21.40 4.16
N LEU A 139 2.73 20.69 5.22
CA LEU A 139 1.76 20.06 6.12
C LEU A 139 1.38 21.10 7.17
N GLN A 140 0.11 21.48 7.21
CA GLN A 140 -0.47 22.36 8.22
C GLN A 140 -0.59 21.69 9.58
#